data_AF-A0A1S3A888-F1
#
_entry.id   AF-A0A1S3A888-F1
#
_cell.length_a   1.000
_cell.length_b   1.000
_cell.length_c   1.000
_cell.angle_alpha   90.00
_cell.angle_beta   90.00
_cell.angle_gamma   90.00
#
_symmetry.space_group_name_H-M   'P 1'
#
loop_
_entity.id
_entity.type
_entity.pdbx_description
1 polymer ?
#
loop_
_entity_poly.entity_id
_entity_poly.type
_entity_poly.pdbx_seq_one_letter_code
_entity_poly.pdbx_strand_id
1 'polypeptide(L)'
;MVAAVRLALSGLCLLGLVDLGPAEPPRDNLREELVITPLPSGDVAATFQFRTRWDSDLQREEVSHYRLFPKALGQLISKYSLRELHLSFTQGFWRTRYWGVPFLQAPSGTDHYFLRYAVLPREVVCTENLTPWKKLLPCSSKAGLSVLLKADRLFHTSYHSQAVHIRPICRNARCTSISWELRQTLTVVFDTFVMGQGKKDWSLLRMFSRTLTEPCPLASESRVYVDITSYSQNNETLEVSPPPITTYQDIILGTRKTYAVYDLLEKAVVNNSRSLNLQLKWKKPPGSEAPPVPFLHAQRYVSGYGLQNGELSTLLYNTHPYRAFPVLLLDAVPWYLRLYVHTLTITSKGKENKPSYIHYQPAQDRLQSHLLEMLIQLPPNSVTKVSIQFERALLKWTEYTPDPNHGFYVSPSVLSALVPSMVAAKSVDWEESPLFNSLFPVSDSSSYFVRLYTEPLLVSLPTPDFSMPYNVICLTCTVVAVCYGSFYNLLTRTFHIEEPSTGGLAKRLANLIRRARGVPPL
;
A
#
# COMPACT_ATOMS: atom_id res chain seq x y z
N MET A 1 58.52 -51.66 29.87
CA MET A 1 57.08 -51.33 29.95
C MET A 1 56.83 -50.11 30.86
N VAL A 2 57.61 -49.03 30.71
CA VAL A 2 57.43 -47.73 31.39
C VAL A 2 58.08 -46.68 30.48
N ALA A 3 57.38 -46.25 29.42
CA ALA A 3 57.84 -45.15 28.55
C ALA A 3 56.77 -44.54 27.62
N ALA A 4 55.50 -44.98 27.68
CA ALA A 4 54.49 -44.60 26.69
C ALA A 4 53.26 -43.85 27.26
N VAL A 5 53.31 -43.36 28.50
CA VAL A 5 52.13 -42.74 29.17
C VAL A 5 52.33 -41.27 29.55
N ARG A 6 53.48 -40.64 29.26
CA ARG A 6 53.75 -39.22 29.60
C ARG A 6 53.70 -38.23 28.44
N LEU A 7 53.32 -38.64 27.23
CA LEU A 7 53.18 -37.75 26.07
C LEU A 7 51.73 -37.46 25.65
N ALA A 8 50.73 -38.07 26.30
CA ALA A 8 49.32 -37.85 25.98
C ALA A 8 48.65 -36.72 26.80
N LEU A 9 49.34 -36.15 27.79
CA LEU A 9 48.79 -35.09 28.67
C LEU A 9 49.32 -33.69 28.37
N SER A 10 50.33 -33.53 27.51
CA SER A 10 50.82 -32.22 27.06
C SER A 10 50.22 -31.76 25.72
N GLY A 11 49.53 -32.66 24.98
CA GLY A 11 48.90 -32.34 23.69
C GLY A 11 47.44 -31.87 23.78
N LEU A 12 46.78 -32.01 24.95
CA LEU A 12 45.37 -31.62 25.13
C LEU A 12 45.15 -30.24 25.76
N CYS A 13 46.22 -29.51 26.12
CA CYS A 13 46.12 -28.14 26.67
C CYS A 13 46.45 -27.02 25.65
N LEU A 14 46.67 -27.35 24.38
CA LEU A 14 47.01 -26.36 23.32
C LEU A 14 45.94 -26.17 22.25
N LEU A 15 44.74 -26.75 22.42
CA LEU A 15 43.55 -26.50 21.56
C LEU A 15 42.45 -25.71 22.29
N GLY A 16 42.77 -25.08 23.41
CA GLY A 16 41.82 -24.45 24.33
C GLY A 16 41.91 -22.92 24.44
N LEU A 17 42.55 -22.23 23.50
CA LEU A 17 42.56 -20.76 23.42
C LEU A 17 42.32 -20.34 21.97
N VAL A 18 41.13 -20.66 21.45
CA VAL A 18 40.53 -19.78 20.46
C VAL A 18 40.13 -18.54 21.25
N ASP A 19 40.87 -17.46 21.04
CA ASP A 19 40.45 -16.12 21.43
C ASP A 19 38.99 -15.95 21.00
N LEU A 20 38.05 -16.05 21.95
CA LEU A 20 36.77 -15.36 21.82
C LEU A 20 37.11 -13.88 21.97
N GLY A 21 37.65 -13.30 20.89
CA GLY A 21 37.61 -11.87 20.71
C GLY A 21 36.17 -11.40 20.95
N PRO A 22 35.97 -10.19 21.48
CA PRO A 22 34.62 -9.66 21.68
C PRO A 22 33.85 -9.86 20.38
N ALA A 23 32.73 -10.58 20.44
CA ALA A 23 31.88 -10.80 19.27
C ALA A 23 31.64 -9.44 18.61
N GLU A 24 32.04 -9.31 17.33
CA GLU A 24 31.78 -8.07 16.57
C GLU A 24 30.30 -7.71 16.79
N PRO A 25 29.99 -6.46 17.16
CA PRO A 25 28.60 -6.05 17.34
C PRO A 25 27.83 -6.41 16.05
N PRO A 26 26.60 -6.94 16.17
CA PRO A 26 25.86 -7.38 15.02
C PRO A 26 25.76 -6.25 13.99
N ARG A 27 26.27 -6.50 12.78
CA ARG A 27 26.27 -5.54 11.65
C ARG A 27 24.87 -5.17 11.17
N ASP A 28 23.86 -5.96 11.57
CA ASP A 28 22.47 -5.78 11.17
C ASP A 28 21.62 -5.64 12.42
N ASN A 29 20.67 -4.71 12.38
CA ASN A 29 19.71 -4.51 13.48
C ASN A 29 18.27 -4.45 12.95
N LEU A 30 17.35 -5.16 13.59
CA LEU A 30 15.90 -5.09 13.37
C LEU A 30 15.21 -4.46 14.59
N ARG A 31 14.46 -3.37 14.37
CA ARG A 31 13.52 -2.80 15.34
C ARG A 31 12.10 -2.96 14.83
N GLU A 32 11.21 -3.45 15.67
CA GLU A 32 9.79 -3.60 15.35
C GLU A 32 8.92 -2.76 16.30
N GLU A 33 7.96 -2.05 15.72
CA GLU A 33 7.07 -1.14 16.43
C GLU A 33 5.63 -1.26 15.94
N LEU A 34 4.69 -1.22 16.87
CA LEU A 34 3.26 -1.09 16.60
C LEU A 34 2.71 0.10 17.37
N VAL A 35 2.19 1.09 16.66
CA VAL A 35 1.48 2.22 17.25
C VAL A 35 -0.02 2.04 17.05
N ILE A 36 -0.78 2.02 18.14
CA ILE A 36 -2.24 1.99 18.12
C ILE A 36 -2.74 3.36 18.55
N THR A 37 -3.52 4.00 17.69
CA THR A 37 -4.05 5.34 17.90
C THR A 37 -5.57 5.30 17.79
N PRO A 38 -6.31 5.49 18.89
CA PRO A 38 -7.73 5.81 18.83
C PRO A 38 -7.91 7.12 18.05
N LEU A 39 -8.64 7.06 16.95
CA LEU A 39 -8.88 8.23 16.10
C LEU A 39 -10.06 9.03 16.63
N PRO A 40 -10.12 10.34 16.36
CA PRO A 40 -11.20 11.15 16.92
C PRO A 40 -12.57 10.88 16.27
N SER A 41 -12.62 10.19 15.12
CA SER A 41 -13.86 9.60 14.58
C SER A 41 -14.44 8.47 15.44
N GLY A 42 -13.63 7.85 16.31
CA GLY A 42 -13.95 6.63 17.04
C GLY A 42 -13.34 5.37 16.42
N ASP A 43 -12.83 5.46 15.19
CA ASP A 43 -12.06 4.39 14.54
C ASP A 43 -10.71 4.16 15.26
N VAL A 44 -10.03 3.07 14.94
CA VAL A 44 -8.70 2.77 15.53
C VAL A 44 -7.68 2.56 14.41
N ALA A 45 -6.65 3.40 14.39
CA ALA A 45 -5.50 3.20 13.52
C ALA A 45 -4.45 2.31 14.19
N ALA A 46 -3.96 1.33 13.45
CA ALA A 46 -2.80 0.53 13.82
C ALA A 46 -1.70 0.74 12.76
N THR A 47 -0.56 1.27 13.19
CA THR A 47 0.60 1.52 12.33
C THR A 47 1.75 0.64 12.78
N PHE A 48 2.10 -0.33 11.95
CA PHE A 48 3.27 -1.17 12.12
C PHE A 48 4.46 -0.55 11.40
N GLN A 49 5.62 -0.59 12.04
CA GLN A 49 6.87 -0.14 11.48
C GLN A 49 7.98 -1.14 11.80
N PHE A 50 8.64 -1.63 10.77
CA PHE A 50 9.79 -2.51 10.88
C PHE A 50 10.98 -1.80 10.24
N ARG A 51 12.04 -1.59 11.01
CA ARG A 51 13.28 -0.93 10.57
C ARG A 51 14.41 -1.94 10.61
N THR A 52 14.93 -2.29 9.45
CA THR A 52 16.12 -3.14 9.30
C THR A 52 17.27 -2.26 8.84
N ARG A 53 18.29 -2.13 9.69
CA ARG A 53 19.57 -1.48 9.36
C ARG A 53 20.57 -2.53 8.90
N TRP A 54 21.28 -2.25 7.82
CA TRP A 54 22.30 -3.10 7.23
C TRP A 54 23.61 -2.32 7.05
N ASP A 55 24.61 -2.64 7.86
CA ASP A 55 25.92 -1.98 7.83
C ASP A 55 26.86 -2.68 6.83
N SER A 56 26.61 -2.49 5.54
CA SER A 56 27.44 -3.03 4.44
C SER A 56 27.71 -2.00 3.34
N ASP A 57 28.96 -1.97 2.88
CA ASP A 57 29.39 -1.16 1.73
C ASP A 57 29.07 -1.92 0.44
N LEU A 58 27.83 -1.76 -0.06
CA LEU A 58 27.34 -2.33 -1.33
C LEU A 58 28.23 -2.04 -2.55
N GLN A 59 29.12 -1.04 -2.47
CA GLN A 59 30.01 -0.63 -3.56
C GLN A 59 31.37 -1.35 -3.58
N ARG A 60 31.75 -2.09 -2.54
CA ARG A 60 33.11 -2.69 -2.42
C ARG A 60 33.17 -4.21 -2.54
N GLU A 61 32.05 -4.93 -2.36
CA GLU A 61 32.05 -6.39 -2.40
C GLU A 61 30.87 -6.97 -3.20
N GLU A 62 31.16 -7.80 -4.21
CA GLU A 62 30.15 -8.54 -4.99
C GLU A 62 29.46 -9.66 -4.19
N VAL A 63 30.00 -10.04 -3.02
CA VAL A 63 29.52 -11.15 -2.19
C VAL A 63 29.27 -10.70 -0.76
N SER A 64 28.35 -9.76 -0.56
CA SER A 64 27.89 -9.43 0.80
C SER A 64 26.90 -10.48 1.31
N HIS A 65 27.21 -11.14 2.43
CA HIS A 65 26.26 -12.02 3.11
C HIS A 65 25.07 -11.21 3.65
N TYR A 66 23.86 -11.58 3.23
CA TYR A 66 22.61 -10.99 3.72
C TYR A 66 22.13 -11.76 4.96
N ARG A 67 22.07 -11.11 6.13
CA ARG A 67 21.55 -11.74 7.36
C ARG A 67 20.10 -11.33 7.62
N LEU A 68 19.85 -10.05 7.89
CA LEU A 68 18.49 -9.53 8.11
C LEU A 68 17.92 -8.83 6.88
N PHE A 69 18.78 -8.21 6.08
CA PHE A 69 18.35 -7.47 4.90
C PHE A 69 17.94 -8.42 3.75
N PRO A 70 16.80 -8.21 3.06
CA PRO A 70 16.38 -9.08 1.96
C PRO A 70 17.28 -8.99 0.73
N LYS A 71 17.86 -10.12 0.32
CA LYS A 71 18.71 -10.24 -0.88
C LYS A 71 18.06 -9.67 -2.15
N ALA A 72 16.77 -9.90 -2.34
CA ALA A 72 16.04 -9.43 -3.52
C ALA A 72 16.09 -7.90 -3.66
N LEU A 73 16.00 -7.18 -2.54
CA LEU A 73 16.10 -5.72 -2.53
C LEU A 73 17.56 -5.26 -2.71
N GLY A 74 18.52 -5.96 -2.10
CA GLY A 74 19.95 -5.65 -2.25
C GLY A 74 20.42 -5.78 -3.71
N GLN A 75 19.99 -6.84 -4.40
CA GLN A 75 20.27 -7.04 -5.82
C GLN A 75 19.64 -5.94 -6.70
N LEU A 76 18.44 -5.48 -6.34
CA LEU A 76 17.76 -4.41 -7.07
C LEU A 76 18.48 -3.07 -6.92
N ILE A 77 18.89 -2.73 -5.70
CA ILE A 77 19.66 -1.51 -5.40
C ILE A 77 20.98 -1.52 -6.18
N SER A 78 21.73 -2.64 -6.12
CA SER A 78 23.01 -2.81 -6.82
C SER A 78 22.84 -2.72 -8.34
N LYS A 79 21.90 -3.49 -8.91
CA LYS A 79 21.68 -3.57 -10.36
C LYS A 79 21.26 -2.24 -10.99
N TYR A 80 20.41 -1.48 -10.32
CA TYR A 80 19.87 -0.21 -10.86
C TYR A 80 20.51 1.04 -10.24
N SER A 81 21.53 0.88 -9.38
CA SER A 81 22.19 1.99 -8.67
C SER A 81 21.19 2.93 -7.99
N LEU A 82 20.17 2.36 -7.34
CA LEU A 82 19.12 3.15 -6.70
C LEU A 82 19.68 3.88 -5.48
N ARG A 83 19.47 5.20 -5.43
CA ARG A 83 19.78 6.00 -4.24
C ARG A 83 18.70 5.88 -3.17
N GLU A 84 17.44 5.84 -3.58
CA GLU A 84 16.31 5.71 -2.68
C GLU A 84 15.15 5.07 -3.43
N LEU A 85 14.39 4.20 -2.76
CA LEU A 85 13.22 3.55 -3.32
C LEU A 85 12.08 3.61 -2.32
N HIS A 86 10.95 4.16 -2.73
CA HIS A 86 9.71 4.13 -1.96
C HIS A 86 8.60 3.49 -2.82
N LEU A 87 8.06 2.37 -2.35
CA LEU A 87 6.96 1.65 -2.98
C LEU A 87 5.83 1.50 -1.97
N SER A 88 4.63 1.90 -2.33
CA SER A 88 3.44 1.78 -1.47
C SER A 88 2.24 1.25 -2.24
N PHE A 89 1.51 0.33 -1.63
CA PHE A 89 0.23 -0.18 -2.08
C PHE A 89 -0.83 0.21 -1.07
N THR A 90 -1.88 0.87 -1.53
CA THR A 90 -2.91 1.43 -0.66
C THR A 90 -4.29 1.08 -1.19
N GLN A 91 -5.18 0.65 -0.30
CA GLN A 91 -6.61 0.49 -0.59
C GLN A 91 -7.40 1.47 0.28
N GLY A 92 -8.38 2.11 -0.35
CA GLY A 92 -9.12 3.20 0.27
C GLY A 92 -8.33 4.51 0.23
N PHE A 93 -8.86 5.53 0.89
CA PHE A 93 -8.25 6.85 0.98
C PHE A 93 -8.17 7.29 2.44
N TRP A 94 -7.10 7.98 2.80
CA TRP A 94 -6.95 8.48 4.15
C TRP A 94 -7.85 9.70 4.36
N ARG A 95 -8.84 9.57 5.23
CA ARG A 95 -9.79 10.64 5.58
C ARG A 95 -9.15 11.66 6.51
N THR A 96 -8.26 12.49 5.98
CA THR A 96 -7.46 13.45 6.77
C THR A 96 -8.30 14.31 7.73
N ARG A 97 -9.49 14.75 7.29
CA ARG A 97 -10.41 15.54 8.12
C ARG A 97 -10.91 14.81 9.38
N TYR A 98 -11.07 13.49 9.32
CA TYR A 98 -11.67 12.68 10.39
C TYR A 98 -10.63 11.90 11.19
N TRP A 99 -9.57 11.43 10.52
CA TRP A 99 -8.50 10.61 11.09
C TRP A 99 -7.26 11.41 11.47
N GLY A 100 -7.20 12.70 11.12
CA GLY A 100 -6.04 13.55 11.34
C GLY A 100 -4.95 13.33 10.28
N VAL A 101 -3.73 13.76 10.57
CA VAL A 101 -2.59 13.57 9.67
C VAL A 101 -2.11 12.12 9.77
N PRO A 102 -1.97 11.39 8.65
CA PRO A 102 -1.49 10.02 8.67
C PRO A 102 0.01 9.94 9.02
N PHE A 103 0.41 8.78 9.51
CA PHE A 103 1.80 8.32 9.60
C PHE A 103 2.36 7.98 8.20
N LEU A 104 2.26 8.92 7.26
CA LEU A 104 2.75 8.73 5.90
C LEU A 104 4.27 8.90 5.84
N GLN A 105 4.89 7.99 5.12
CA GLN A 105 6.30 8.09 4.78
C GLN A 105 6.50 9.22 3.77
N ALA A 106 7.50 10.06 4.03
CA ALA A 106 8.06 10.91 3.00
C ALA A 106 9.58 10.72 2.93
N PRO A 107 10.14 10.72 1.71
CA PRO A 107 11.58 10.90 1.52
C PRO A 107 11.95 12.30 2.01
N SER A 108 12.62 12.37 3.16
CA SER A 108 13.21 13.62 3.66
C SER A 108 14.65 13.71 3.16
N GLY A 109 14.98 14.72 2.36
CA GLY A 109 16.37 15.05 2.05
C GLY A 109 16.97 14.44 0.78
N THR A 110 16.16 13.92 -0.15
CA THR A 110 16.68 13.60 -1.49
C THR A 110 16.69 14.82 -2.38
N ASP A 111 17.70 14.93 -3.23
CA ASP A 111 17.76 15.94 -4.27
C ASP A 111 16.60 15.71 -5.25
N HIS A 112 15.59 16.59 -5.23
CA HIS A 112 14.31 16.41 -5.93
C HIS A 112 14.49 16.29 -7.46
N TYR A 113 15.60 16.77 -8.01
CA TYR A 113 15.95 16.70 -9.43
C TYR A 113 16.00 15.27 -10.00
N PHE A 114 16.23 14.26 -9.17
CA PHE A 114 16.29 12.85 -9.60
C PHE A 114 15.07 12.03 -9.16
N LEU A 115 14.06 12.67 -8.55
CA LEU A 115 12.86 11.97 -8.08
C LEU A 115 12.04 11.49 -9.29
N ARG A 116 11.88 10.18 -9.41
CA ARG A 116 10.95 9.57 -10.37
C ARG A 116 9.70 9.16 -9.63
N TYR A 117 8.56 9.73 -10.02
CA TYR A 117 7.26 9.41 -9.46
C TYR A 117 6.45 8.60 -10.47
N ALA A 118 5.82 7.52 -9.99
CA ALA A 118 4.94 6.68 -10.78
C ALA A 118 3.75 6.25 -9.94
N VAL A 119 2.58 6.13 -10.56
CA VAL A 119 1.35 5.69 -9.89
C VAL A 119 0.59 4.72 -10.78
N LEU A 120 0.09 3.65 -10.18
CA LEU A 120 -0.77 2.67 -10.81
C LEU A 120 -2.11 2.64 -10.07
N PRO A 121 -3.05 3.54 -10.39
CA PRO A 121 -4.27 3.70 -9.60
C PRO A 121 -5.25 2.52 -9.69
N ARG A 122 -5.02 1.59 -10.63
CA ARG A 122 -5.77 0.34 -10.77
C ARG A 122 -5.23 -0.81 -9.91
N GLU A 123 -3.98 -0.72 -9.47
CA GLU A 123 -3.35 -1.80 -8.73
C GLU A 123 -3.82 -1.74 -7.28
N VAL A 124 -4.82 -2.56 -6.96
CA VAL A 124 -5.32 -2.70 -5.59
C VAL A 124 -4.40 -3.61 -4.78
N VAL A 125 -4.48 -3.50 -3.46
CA VAL A 125 -3.71 -4.39 -2.60
C VAL A 125 -4.43 -5.71 -2.44
N CYS A 126 -3.72 -6.80 -2.67
CA CYS A 126 -4.23 -8.16 -2.55
C CYS A 126 -3.36 -9.01 -1.61
N THR A 127 -3.81 -10.22 -1.32
CA THR A 127 -3.08 -11.21 -0.51
C THR A 127 -1.71 -11.57 -1.10
N GLU A 128 -1.63 -11.47 -2.43
CA GLU A 128 -0.48 -11.67 -3.30
C GLU A 128 0.58 -10.59 -3.09
N ASN A 129 0.20 -9.40 -2.63
CA ASN A 129 1.11 -8.31 -2.31
C ASN A 129 1.55 -8.36 -0.84
N LEU A 130 0.65 -8.75 0.06
CA LEU A 130 0.94 -8.87 1.49
C LEU A 130 1.91 -10.02 1.79
N THR A 131 1.74 -11.17 1.13
CA THR A 131 2.54 -12.36 1.42
C THR A 131 4.04 -12.15 1.11
N PRO A 132 4.45 -11.63 -0.07
CA PRO A 132 5.83 -11.26 -0.36
C PRO A 132 6.34 -10.14 0.55
N TRP A 133 5.52 -9.13 0.85
CA TRP A 133 5.89 -8.06 1.77
C TRP A 133 6.27 -8.61 3.16
N LYS A 134 5.48 -9.55 3.69
CA LYS A 134 5.78 -10.25 4.95
C LYS A 134 7.01 -11.15 4.85
N LYS A 135 7.33 -11.70 3.69
CA LYS A 135 8.55 -12.52 3.49
C LYS A 135 9.84 -11.69 3.57
N LEU A 136 9.77 -10.38 3.40
CA LEU A 136 10.92 -9.48 3.59
C LEU A 136 11.28 -9.31 5.07
N LEU A 137 10.34 -9.57 6.00
CA LEU A 137 10.61 -9.47 7.44
C LEU A 137 11.41 -10.71 7.92
N PRO A 138 12.46 -10.54 8.74
CA PRO A 138 13.28 -11.66 9.22
C PRO A 138 12.50 -12.77 9.95
N CYS A 139 11.50 -12.39 10.76
CA CYS A 139 10.61 -13.33 11.45
C CYS A 139 9.33 -13.70 10.67
N SER A 140 9.17 -13.13 9.47
CA SER A 140 8.06 -13.29 8.53
C SER A 140 6.64 -13.20 9.12
N SER A 141 6.09 -14.32 9.59
CA SER A 141 4.75 -14.42 10.20
C SER A 141 4.76 -15.33 11.43
N LYS A 142 5.95 -15.77 11.87
CA LYS A 142 6.13 -16.81 12.88
C LYS A 142 6.28 -16.23 14.28
N ALA A 143 6.90 -15.06 14.40
CA ALA A 143 7.17 -14.40 15.68
C ALA A 143 7.15 -12.87 15.55
N GLY A 144 7.05 -12.17 16.69
CA GLY A 144 7.01 -10.70 16.76
C GLY A 144 5.66 -10.10 16.33
N LEU A 145 5.68 -8.81 16.01
CA LEU A 145 4.49 -8.04 15.63
C LEU A 145 3.90 -8.52 14.31
N SER A 146 4.72 -9.13 13.46
CA SER A 146 4.35 -9.70 12.17
C SER A 146 3.28 -10.81 12.24
N VAL A 147 3.11 -11.42 13.43
CA VAL A 147 2.09 -12.46 13.71
C VAL A 147 0.67 -11.90 13.58
N LEU A 148 0.46 -10.62 13.92
CA LEU A 148 -0.84 -9.94 13.83
C LEU A 148 -1.31 -9.70 12.39
N LEU A 149 -0.40 -9.82 11.42
CA LEU A 149 -0.66 -9.42 10.03
C LEU A 149 -1.40 -10.52 9.24
N LYS A 150 -2.69 -10.74 9.54
CA LYS A 150 -3.54 -11.71 8.86
C LYS A 150 -4.39 -11.04 7.78
N ALA A 151 -4.19 -11.45 6.52
CA ALA A 151 -4.89 -10.92 5.34
C ALA A 151 -6.40 -10.74 5.56
N ASP A 152 -7.08 -11.81 5.98
CA ASP A 152 -8.52 -11.87 6.26
C ASP A 152 -9.04 -10.66 7.05
N ARG A 153 -8.36 -10.24 8.14
CA ARG A 153 -8.80 -9.07 8.91
C ARG A 153 -8.34 -7.74 8.32
N LEU A 154 -7.16 -7.69 7.72
CA LEU A 154 -6.59 -6.45 7.20
C LEU A 154 -7.37 -5.93 5.98
N PHE A 155 -7.89 -6.80 5.11
CA PHE A 155 -8.60 -6.38 3.89
C PHE A 155 -10.07 -6.00 4.12
N HIS A 156 -10.63 -6.25 5.31
CA HIS A 156 -11.97 -5.81 5.70
C HIS A 156 -11.98 -4.46 6.44
N THR A 157 -10.87 -3.73 6.40
CA THR A 157 -10.73 -2.44 7.08
C THR A 157 -11.07 -1.26 6.17
N SER A 158 -11.36 -0.10 6.78
CA SER A 158 -11.76 1.10 6.03
C SER A 158 -10.61 1.72 5.21
N TYR A 159 -9.39 1.46 5.64
CA TYR A 159 -8.16 1.88 4.98
C TYR A 159 -7.06 0.92 5.32
N HIS A 160 -6.25 0.56 4.32
CA HIS A 160 -5.00 -0.11 4.58
C HIS A 160 -3.94 0.34 3.56
N SER A 161 -2.71 0.48 4.04
CA SER A 161 -1.56 0.85 3.21
C SER A 161 -0.33 0.10 3.68
N GLN A 162 0.34 -0.58 2.76
CA GLN A 162 1.62 -1.22 2.99
C GLN A 162 2.70 -0.54 2.14
N ALA A 163 3.86 -0.30 2.72
CA ALA A 163 4.97 0.34 2.01
C ALA A 163 6.32 -0.30 2.35
N VAL A 164 7.25 -0.14 1.41
CA VAL A 164 8.66 -0.49 1.51
C VAL A 164 9.45 0.74 1.13
N HIS A 165 10.33 1.18 2.02
CA HIS A 165 11.16 2.35 1.83
C HIS A 165 12.60 2.01 2.13
N ILE A 166 13.47 2.30 1.18
CA ILE A 166 14.89 1.97 1.24
C ILE A 166 15.68 3.24 0.99
N ARG A 167 16.59 3.57 1.90
CA ARG A 167 17.48 4.72 1.75
C ARG A 167 18.85 4.48 2.40
N PRO A 168 19.90 5.17 1.94
CA PRO A 168 21.17 5.21 2.63
C PRO A 168 21.04 6.07 3.90
N ILE A 169 21.70 5.64 4.96
CA ILE A 169 21.88 6.39 6.20
C ILE A 169 23.38 6.48 6.51
N CYS A 170 23.80 7.57 7.13
CA CYS A 170 25.19 7.72 7.54
C CYS A 170 25.48 6.88 8.77
N ARG A 171 26.54 6.05 8.71
CA ARG A 171 26.99 5.28 9.87
C ARG A 171 27.69 6.15 10.91
N ASN A 172 28.36 7.21 10.44
CA ASN A 172 29.12 8.15 11.26
C ASN A 172 28.65 9.59 10.98
N ALA A 173 28.82 10.50 11.95
CA ALA A 173 28.45 11.92 11.80
C ALA A 173 29.08 12.62 10.58
N ARG A 174 30.28 12.18 10.15
CA ARG A 174 30.97 12.70 8.95
C ARG A 174 30.52 12.05 7.64
N CYS A 175 29.56 11.11 7.68
CA CYS A 175 29.02 10.38 6.53
C CYS A 175 30.07 9.73 5.61
N THR A 176 31.23 9.34 6.14
CA THR A 176 32.32 8.71 5.35
C THR A 176 32.04 7.25 4.99
N SER A 177 31.19 6.58 5.77
CA SER A 177 30.72 5.22 5.54
C SER A 177 29.20 5.20 5.58
N ILE A 178 28.61 4.48 4.62
CA ILE A 178 27.16 4.41 4.42
C ILE A 178 26.65 3.09 4.97
N SER A 179 25.44 3.13 5.51
CA SER A 179 24.64 1.97 5.84
C SER A 179 23.30 2.06 5.13
N TRP A 180 22.63 0.93 4.95
CA TRP A 180 21.32 0.89 4.30
C TRP A 180 20.22 0.68 5.30
N GLU A 181 19.15 1.43 5.15
CA GLU A 181 17.94 1.32 5.96
C GLU A 181 16.79 0.81 5.08
N LEU A 182 16.21 -0.32 5.48
CA LEU A 182 14.94 -0.81 4.97
C LEU A 182 13.86 -0.55 6.03
N ARG A 183 12.90 0.30 5.69
CA ARG A 183 11.70 0.57 6.48
C ARG A 183 10.48 -0.03 5.80
N GLN A 184 9.82 -0.94 6.48
CA GLN A 184 8.55 -1.50 6.06
C GLN A 184 7.45 -0.95 6.97
N THR A 185 6.41 -0.37 6.39
CA THR A 185 5.26 0.14 7.16
C THR A 185 3.97 -0.49 6.70
N LEU A 186 3.08 -0.76 7.65
CA LEU A 186 1.71 -1.16 7.38
C LEU A 186 0.78 -0.34 8.28
N THR A 187 -0.07 0.47 7.67
CA THR A 187 -1.07 1.27 8.38
C THR A 187 -2.45 0.75 8.05
N VAL A 188 -3.27 0.51 9.06
CA VAL A 188 -4.62 -0.02 8.93
C VAL A 188 -5.58 0.76 9.83
N VAL A 189 -6.78 1.09 9.32
CA VAL A 189 -7.83 1.76 10.09
C VAL A 189 -9.04 0.87 10.24
N PHE A 190 -9.28 0.43 11.47
CA PHE A 190 -10.40 -0.42 11.85
C PHE A 190 -11.63 0.42 12.20
N ASP A 191 -12.76 0.08 11.59
CA ASP A 191 -14.08 0.59 11.96
C ASP A 191 -14.53 -0.08 13.26
N THR A 192 -14.47 0.67 14.36
CA THR A 192 -14.84 0.14 15.67
C THR A 192 -16.34 -0.04 15.84
N PHE A 193 -17.17 0.65 15.06
CA PHE A 193 -18.62 0.52 15.14
C PHE A 193 -19.07 -0.85 14.62
N VAL A 194 -18.57 -1.25 13.44
CA VAL A 194 -18.85 -2.56 12.83
C VAL A 194 -18.28 -3.69 13.70
N MET A 195 -17.09 -3.49 14.25
CA MET A 195 -16.39 -4.53 15.04
C MET A 195 -16.89 -4.67 16.47
N GLY A 196 -17.34 -3.58 17.09
CA GLY A 196 -17.62 -3.49 18.52
C GLY A 196 -19.09 -3.63 18.90
N GLN A 197 -19.98 -3.94 17.94
CA GLN A 197 -21.43 -4.00 18.16
C GLN A 197 -21.97 -2.74 18.87
N GLY A 198 -21.48 -1.56 18.46
CA GLY A 198 -21.84 -0.27 19.05
C GLY A 198 -20.98 0.20 20.24
N LYS A 199 -20.05 -0.61 20.76
CA LYS A 199 -19.04 -0.17 21.74
C LYS A 199 -17.73 0.21 21.05
N LYS A 200 -17.11 1.32 21.43
CA LYS A 200 -15.82 1.79 20.88
C LYS A 200 -14.59 1.07 21.48
N ASP A 201 -14.81 -0.06 22.16
CA ASP A 201 -13.76 -0.86 22.79
C ASP A 201 -13.04 -1.71 21.76
N TRP A 202 -11.72 -1.81 21.86
CA TRP A 202 -10.92 -2.66 20.98
C TRP A 202 -9.99 -3.57 21.75
N SER A 203 -9.59 -4.66 21.10
CA SER A 203 -8.53 -5.55 21.55
C SER A 203 -7.74 -6.10 20.37
N LEU A 204 -6.49 -6.50 20.60
CA LEU A 204 -5.67 -7.12 19.55
C LEU A 204 -6.37 -8.35 18.94
N LEU A 205 -6.98 -9.18 19.79
CA LEU A 205 -7.72 -10.35 19.34
C LEU A 205 -8.91 -9.96 18.44
N ARG A 206 -9.64 -8.87 18.74
CA ARG A 206 -10.76 -8.41 17.89
C ARG A 206 -10.26 -7.83 16.57
N MET A 207 -9.23 -6.98 16.60
CA MET A 207 -8.68 -6.31 15.41
C MET A 207 -7.98 -7.29 14.45
N PHE A 208 -7.14 -8.16 14.99
CA PHE A 208 -6.24 -8.99 14.19
C PHE A 208 -6.58 -10.49 14.21
N SER A 209 -7.59 -10.91 14.99
CA SER A 209 -7.91 -12.34 15.24
C SER A 209 -6.74 -13.13 15.81
N ARG A 210 -5.77 -12.44 16.42
CA ARG A 210 -4.55 -13.00 17.00
C ARG A 210 -4.10 -12.16 18.20
N THR A 211 -3.35 -12.80 19.09
CA THR A 211 -2.67 -12.17 20.22
C THR A 211 -1.16 -12.31 20.02
N LEU A 212 -0.38 -11.49 20.73
CA LEU A 212 1.08 -11.53 20.66
C LEU A 212 1.59 -12.62 21.62
N THR A 213 2.20 -13.68 21.10
CA THR A 213 2.68 -14.80 21.93
C THR A 213 4.16 -14.68 22.26
N GLU A 214 4.99 -14.40 21.26
CA GLU A 214 6.44 -14.40 21.38
C GLU A 214 7.05 -13.22 20.60
N PRO A 215 8.10 -12.55 21.13
CA PRO A 215 8.83 -11.52 20.39
C PRO A 215 9.64 -12.15 19.24
N CYS A 216 10.02 -11.33 18.25
CA CYS A 216 10.93 -11.79 17.21
C CYS A 216 12.34 -12.01 17.79
N PRO A 217 12.92 -13.23 17.74
CA PRO A 217 14.25 -13.51 18.32
C PRO A 217 15.40 -12.77 17.62
N LEU A 218 15.15 -12.17 16.46
CA LEU A 218 16.12 -11.40 15.68
C LEU A 218 15.98 -9.88 15.88
N ALA A 219 14.94 -9.42 16.59
CA ALA A 219 14.72 -7.99 16.83
C ALA A 219 15.51 -7.52 18.05
N SER A 220 16.20 -6.38 17.95
CA SER A 220 16.81 -5.73 19.12
C SER A 220 15.77 -5.04 19.99
N GLU A 221 14.67 -4.60 19.39
CA GLU A 221 13.58 -3.91 20.05
C GLU A 221 12.25 -4.34 19.44
N SER A 222 11.29 -4.61 20.31
CA SER A 222 9.93 -4.97 19.91
C SER A 222 8.91 -4.33 20.82
N ARG A 223 8.40 -3.15 20.42
CA ARG A 223 7.56 -2.32 21.29
C ARG A 223 6.17 -2.07 20.71
N VAL A 224 5.17 -2.04 21.58
CA VAL A 224 3.81 -1.61 21.26
C VAL A 224 3.50 -0.32 22.00
N TYR A 225 3.11 0.71 21.26
CA TYR A 225 2.71 2.02 21.76
C TYR A 225 1.20 2.18 21.62
N VAL A 226 0.52 2.56 22.70
CA VAL A 226 -0.91 2.87 22.67
C VAL A 226 -1.09 4.33 23.01
N ASP A 227 -1.66 5.12 22.10
CA ASP A 227 -1.96 6.54 22.34
C ASP A 227 -3.05 6.65 23.41
N ILE A 228 -2.67 7.20 24.56
CA ILE A 228 -3.53 7.44 25.73
C ILE A 228 -3.63 8.94 26.02
N THR A 229 -3.40 9.81 25.03
CA THR A 229 -3.37 11.27 25.23
C THR A 229 -4.65 11.79 25.89
N SER A 230 -5.82 11.26 25.50
CA SER A 230 -7.13 11.62 26.08
C SER A 230 -7.31 11.18 27.54
N TYR A 231 -6.53 10.21 28.02
CA TYR A 231 -6.54 9.74 29.42
C TYR A 231 -5.94 10.78 30.37
N SER A 232 -4.89 11.49 29.93
CA SER A 232 -4.16 12.42 30.80
C SER A 232 -4.94 13.67 31.21
N GLN A 233 -5.98 14.03 30.46
CA GLN A 233 -6.76 15.25 30.71
C GLN A 233 -7.91 15.02 31.69
N ASN A 234 -8.47 13.80 31.76
CA ASN A 234 -9.58 13.43 32.64
C ASN A 234 -9.44 11.95 33.03
N ASN A 235 -8.87 11.66 34.21
CA ASN A 235 -8.48 10.34 34.76
C ASN A 235 -9.54 9.19 34.73
N GLU A 236 -10.71 9.38 34.12
CA GLU A 236 -11.87 8.50 34.25
C GLU A 236 -12.43 7.93 32.95
N THR A 237 -11.94 8.29 31.76
CA THR A 237 -12.62 7.93 30.51
C THR A 237 -12.17 6.62 29.87
N LEU A 238 -10.92 6.21 30.10
CA LEU A 238 -10.25 5.16 29.32
C LEU A 238 -9.45 4.22 30.22
N GLU A 239 -9.54 2.91 29.98
CA GLU A 239 -8.80 1.88 30.71
C GLU A 239 -8.06 0.97 29.74
N VAL A 240 -6.74 0.86 29.89
CA VAL A 240 -5.90 -0.05 29.11
C VAL A 240 -5.54 -1.26 29.97
N SER A 241 -5.73 -2.45 29.41
CA SER A 241 -5.44 -3.73 30.07
C SER A 241 -4.49 -4.56 29.21
N PRO A 242 -3.39 -5.11 29.77
CA PRO A 242 -2.84 -4.87 31.11
C PRO A 242 -2.40 -3.40 31.34
N PRO A 243 -2.26 -2.94 32.60
CA PRO A 243 -1.80 -1.59 32.89
C PRO A 243 -0.39 -1.35 32.32
N PRO A 244 -0.09 -0.15 31.82
CA PRO A 244 1.20 0.15 31.22
C PRO A 244 2.32 0.11 32.26
N ILE A 245 3.46 -0.48 31.89
CA ILE A 245 4.67 -0.52 32.73
C ILE A 245 5.40 0.82 32.65
N THR A 246 5.49 1.37 31.43
CA THR A 246 6.13 2.66 31.17
C THR A 246 5.24 3.53 30.29
N THR A 247 5.40 4.85 30.43
CA THR A 247 4.75 5.83 29.55
C THR A 247 5.79 6.68 28.86
N TYR A 248 5.53 7.02 27.60
CA TYR A 248 6.38 7.86 26.77
C TYR A 248 5.60 9.12 26.37
N GLN A 249 6.21 10.29 26.53
CA GLN A 249 5.59 11.56 26.16
C GLN A 249 6.45 12.28 25.14
N ASP A 250 5.82 12.74 24.06
CA ASP A 250 6.52 13.52 23.05
C ASP A 250 5.57 14.47 22.29
N ILE A 251 6.14 15.37 21.49
CA ILE A 251 5.40 16.30 20.64
C ILE A 251 5.38 15.76 19.22
N ILE A 252 4.22 15.30 18.79
CA ILE A 252 4.02 14.71 17.46
C ILE A 252 3.00 15.58 16.73
N LEU A 253 3.35 15.97 15.50
CA LEU A 253 2.50 16.83 14.66
C LEU A 253 2.09 18.14 15.35
N GLY A 254 2.96 18.66 16.23
CA GLY A 254 2.73 19.89 16.99
C GLY A 254 1.74 19.77 18.16
N THR A 255 1.43 18.54 18.59
CA THR A 255 0.59 18.26 19.76
C THR A 255 1.34 17.36 20.75
N ARG A 256 1.15 17.61 22.04
CA ARG A 256 1.76 16.77 23.08
C ARG A 256 0.95 15.48 23.22
N LYS A 257 1.60 14.35 22.96
CA LYS A 257 1.00 13.02 23.01
C LYS A 257 1.61 12.19 24.13
N THR A 258 0.81 11.32 24.72
CA THR A 258 1.24 10.36 25.73
C THR A 258 0.91 8.95 25.29
N TYR A 259 1.91 8.07 25.34
CA TYR A 259 1.83 6.68 24.91
C TYR A 259 2.08 5.74 26.08
N ALA A 260 1.22 4.73 26.21
CA ALA A 260 1.51 3.54 27.01
C ALA A 260 2.46 2.63 26.21
N VAL A 261 3.56 2.19 26.83
CA VAL A 261 4.61 1.40 26.18
C VAL A 261 4.61 -0.01 26.74
N TYR A 262 4.60 -0.99 25.84
CA TYR A 262 4.72 -2.41 26.14
C TYR A 262 5.90 -3.00 25.36
N ASP A 263 6.96 -3.40 26.06
CA ASP A 263 8.11 -4.05 25.45
C ASP A 263 7.92 -5.58 25.47
N LEU A 264 7.89 -6.20 24.28
CA LEU A 264 7.69 -7.65 24.16
C LEU A 264 8.93 -8.46 24.54
N LEU A 265 10.10 -7.83 24.63
CA LEU A 265 11.33 -8.49 25.07
C LEU A 265 11.39 -8.63 26.60
N GLU A 266 10.61 -7.83 27.32
CA GLU A 266 10.51 -7.95 28.77
C GLU A 266 9.65 -9.15 29.18
N LYS A 267 10.27 -10.08 29.92
CA LYS A 267 9.62 -11.33 30.38
C LYS A 267 8.35 -11.08 31.21
N ALA A 268 8.26 -9.93 31.89
CA ALA A 268 7.08 -9.56 32.71
C ALA A 268 5.80 -9.40 31.88
N VAL A 269 5.92 -8.96 30.61
CA VAL A 269 4.77 -8.71 29.73
C VAL A 269 4.16 -10.01 29.20
N VAL A 270 4.98 -11.04 28.98
CA VAL A 270 4.57 -12.31 28.36
C VAL A 270 4.27 -13.42 29.38
N ASN A 271 4.99 -13.44 30.52
CA ASN A 271 4.91 -14.57 31.47
C ASN A 271 3.56 -14.72 32.18
N ASN A 272 2.78 -13.65 32.38
CA ASN A 272 1.55 -13.72 33.16
C ASN A 272 0.37 -14.40 32.42
N SER A 273 0.36 -14.39 31.09
CA SER A 273 -0.82 -14.83 30.30
C SER A 273 -0.50 -15.72 29.09
N ARG A 274 0.78 -16.09 28.85
CA ARG A 274 1.28 -16.83 27.67
C ARG A 274 1.03 -16.15 26.31
N SER A 275 0.16 -15.14 26.27
CA SER A 275 -0.06 -14.25 25.13
C SER A 275 -0.54 -12.89 25.64
N LEU A 276 -0.02 -11.83 25.03
CA LEU A 276 -0.41 -10.45 25.27
C LEU A 276 -1.59 -10.09 24.35
N ASN A 277 -2.73 -9.82 24.97
CA ASN A 277 -3.91 -9.28 24.31
C ASN A 277 -4.19 -7.88 24.88
N LEU A 278 -3.61 -6.84 24.28
CA LEU A 278 -3.88 -5.47 24.68
C LEU A 278 -5.35 -5.15 24.40
N GLN A 279 -6.00 -4.55 25.40
CA GLN A 279 -7.39 -4.11 25.33
C GLN A 279 -7.50 -2.67 25.80
N LEU A 280 -8.36 -1.91 25.14
CA LEU A 280 -8.72 -0.57 25.54
C LEU A 280 -10.24 -0.52 25.68
N LYS A 281 -10.69 -0.16 26.88
CA LYS A 281 -12.10 -0.06 27.24
C LYS A 281 -12.46 1.37 27.61
N TRP A 282 -13.58 1.84 27.10
CA TRP A 282 -14.14 3.14 27.45
C TRP A 282 -15.07 2.99 28.66
N LYS A 283 -14.75 3.69 29.76
CA LYS A 283 -15.62 3.71 30.95
C LYS A 283 -16.88 4.55 30.71
N LYS A 284 -16.74 5.62 29.93
CA LYS A 284 -17.85 6.45 29.43
C LYS A 284 -17.67 6.59 27.90
N PRO A 285 -18.74 6.48 27.10
CA PRO A 285 -18.63 6.71 25.67
C PRO A 285 -18.09 8.12 25.43
N PRO A 286 -17.10 8.30 24.53
CA PRO A 286 -16.58 9.62 24.22
C PRO A 286 -17.73 10.49 23.70
N GLY A 287 -17.82 11.73 24.18
CA GLY A 287 -18.82 12.69 23.75
C GLY A 287 -18.82 12.85 22.23
N SER A 288 -19.99 13.15 21.66
CA SER A 288 -20.17 13.39 20.22
C SER A 288 -19.62 14.77 19.80
N GLU A 289 -18.43 15.13 20.25
CA GLU A 289 -17.74 16.33 19.78
C GLU A 289 -17.12 16.04 18.42
N ALA A 290 -17.18 17.02 17.52
CA ALA A 290 -16.56 16.89 16.21
C ALA A 290 -15.04 16.72 16.37
N PRO A 291 -14.41 15.80 15.61
CA PRO A 291 -12.98 15.57 15.68
C PRO A 291 -12.19 16.87 15.40
N PRO A 292 -11.08 17.15 16.12
CA PRO A 292 -10.25 18.31 15.82
C PRO A 292 -9.71 18.21 14.39
N VAL A 293 -9.95 19.25 13.60
CA VAL A 293 -9.56 19.28 12.19
C VAL A 293 -8.07 19.59 12.08
N PRO A 294 -7.27 18.80 11.33
CA PRO A 294 -5.85 19.09 11.16
C PRO A 294 -5.63 20.38 10.36
N PHE A 295 -4.49 21.04 10.62
CA PHE A 295 -4.11 22.31 9.99
C PHE A 295 -4.07 22.28 8.47
N LEU A 296 -3.68 21.14 7.90
CA LEU A 296 -3.71 20.90 6.48
C LEU A 296 -4.59 19.68 6.19
N HIS A 297 -5.57 19.87 5.33
CA HIS A 297 -6.29 18.78 4.69
C HIS A 297 -6.71 19.20 3.28
N ALA A 298 -7.06 18.22 2.46
CA ALA A 298 -7.46 18.46 1.08
C ALA A 298 -8.58 17.53 0.66
N GLN A 299 -9.30 17.96 -0.38
CA GLN A 299 -10.34 17.20 -1.04
C GLN A 299 -10.20 17.38 -2.54
N ARG A 300 -10.44 16.32 -3.29
CA ARG A 300 -10.39 16.33 -4.75
C ARG A 300 -11.65 15.69 -5.33
N TYR A 301 -12.17 16.30 -6.38
CA TYR A 301 -13.36 15.80 -7.08
C TYR A 301 -13.33 16.19 -8.56
N VAL A 302 -14.15 15.50 -9.34
CA VAL A 302 -14.41 15.81 -10.75
C VAL A 302 -15.79 16.46 -10.85
N SER A 303 -15.85 17.61 -11.52
CA SER A 303 -17.09 18.31 -11.89
C SER A 303 -17.30 18.30 -13.41
N GLY A 304 -18.52 18.61 -13.84
CA GLY A 304 -18.91 18.65 -15.26
C GLY A 304 -20.00 17.64 -15.62
N TYR A 305 -20.68 17.92 -16.72
CA TYR A 305 -21.77 17.10 -17.24
C TYR A 305 -21.40 16.51 -18.61
N GLY A 306 -21.91 15.32 -18.89
CA GLY A 306 -21.67 14.62 -20.15
C GLY A 306 -20.33 13.87 -20.21
N LEU A 307 -20.04 13.33 -21.39
CA LEU A 307 -18.91 12.43 -21.64
C LEU A 307 -17.77 13.09 -22.45
N GLN A 308 -17.83 14.40 -22.67
CA GLN A 308 -16.80 15.16 -23.40
C GLN A 308 -15.94 15.97 -22.44
N ASN A 309 -16.49 17.03 -21.85
CA ASN A 309 -15.74 17.97 -21.01
C ASN A 309 -15.94 17.71 -19.51
N GLY A 310 -14.93 18.03 -18.73
CA GLY A 310 -14.95 17.95 -17.27
C GLY A 310 -14.04 19.00 -16.65
N GLU A 311 -14.13 19.16 -15.35
CA GLU A 311 -13.27 20.01 -14.55
C GLU A 311 -12.72 19.19 -13.39
N LEU A 312 -11.41 19.27 -13.20
CA LEU A 312 -10.71 18.67 -12.10
C LEU A 312 -10.52 19.74 -11.03
N SER A 313 -11.09 19.53 -9.84
CA SER A 313 -11.03 20.48 -8.74
C SER A 313 -10.34 19.86 -7.53
N THR A 314 -9.35 20.57 -6.98
CA THR A 314 -8.66 20.24 -5.73
C THR A 314 -8.83 21.40 -4.75
N LEU A 315 -9.44 21.13 -3.60
CA LEU A 315 -9.62 22.05 -2.49
C LEU A 315 -8.54 21.80 -1.44
N LEU A 316 -7.77 22.83 -1.12
CA LEU A 316 -6.72 22.82 -0.10
C LEU A 316 -7.18 23.69 1.08
N TYR A 317 -7.21 23.12 2.26
CA TYR A 317 -7.67 23.78 3.47
C TYR A 317 -6.49 24.08 4.39
N ASN A 318 -6.31 25.34 4.74
CA ASN A 318 -5.44 25.78 5.82
C ASN A 318 -6.31 26.22 7.01
N THR A 319 -6.42 25.40 8.04
CA THR A 319 -7.16 25.73 9.28
C THR A 319 -6.26 26.32 10.37
N HIS A 320 -4.98 26.58 10.08
CA HIS A 320 -4.12 27.28 11.03
C HIS A 320 -4.65 28.72 11.21
N PRO A 321 -4.82 29.20 12.47
CA PRO A 321 -5.48 30.48 12.75
C PRO A 321 -4.70 31.70 12.24
N TYR A 322 -3.36 31.69 12.32
CA TYR A 322 -2.54 32.87 12.05
C TYR A 322 -1.49 32.74 10.94
N ARG A 323 -0.97 31.54 10.65
CA ARG A 323 0.16 31.34 9.74
C ARG A 323 -0.28 30.88 8.36
N ALA A 324 0.21 31.56 7.34
CA ALA A 324 0.25 31.05 5.98
C ALA A 324 1.47 30.13 5.81
N PHE A 325 1.36 29.11 4.98
CA PHE A 325 2.49 28.26 4.62
C PHE A 325 2.38 27.78 3.17
N PRO A 326 3.52 27.55 2.50
CA PRO A 326 3.53 27.03 1.13
C PRO A 326 3.23 25.53 1.12
N VAL A 327 2.51 25.10 0.09
CA VAL A 327 2.24 23.69 -0.20
C VAL A 327 2.66 23.38 -1.63
N LEU A 328 3.48 22.34 -1.79
CA LEU A 328 3.83 21.77 -3.08
C LEU A 328 2.74 20.77 -3.49
N LEU A 329 2.02 21.09 -4.55
CA LEU A 329 1.01 20.22 -5.17
C LEU A 329 1.62 19.56 -6.40
N LEU A 330 1.65 18.23 -6.40
CA LEU A 330 2.06 17.40 -7.52
C LEU A 330 0.85 16.60 -8.00
N ASP A 331 0.49 16.75 -9.27
CA ASP A 331 -0.61 16.03 -9.89
C ASP A 331 -0.13 15.30 -11.15
N ALA A 332 -0.42 13.99 -11.19
CA ALA A 332 -0.13 13.13 -12.33
C ALA A 332 -1.47 12.72 -12.95
N VAL A 333 -1.80 13.30 -14.10
CA VAL A 333 -3.09 13.07 -14.76
C VAL A 333 -2.88 12.26 -16.04
N PRO A 334 -3.54 11.10 -16.22
CA PRO A 334 -3.36 10.27 -17.41
C PRO A 334 -3.68 10.98 -18.73
N TRP A 335 -3.01 10.56 -19.81
CA TRP A 335 -3.14 11.15 -21.16
C TRP A 335 -4.56 11.14 -21.73
N TYR A 336 -5.41 10.22 -21.26
CA TYR A 336 -6.81 10.14 -21.70
C TYR A 336 -7.68 11.25 -21.13
N LEU A 337 -7.16 12.07 -20.21
CA LEU A 337 -7.77 13.33 -19.78
C LEU A 337 -6.90 14.49 -20.26
N ARG A 338 -7.29 15.09 -21.38
CA ARG A 338 -6.55 16.18 -22.02
C ARG A 338 -6.75 17.47 -21.23
N LEU A 339 -5.73 17.87 -20.47
CA LEU A 339 -5.78 19.07 -19.63
C LEU A 339 -5.63 20.36 -20.45
N TYR A 340 -6.50 21.33 -20.20
CA TYR A 340 -6.43 22.67 -20.78
C TYR A 340 -5.79 23.66 -19.80
N VAL A 341 -4.46 23.79 -19.84
CA VAL A 341 -3.70 24.62 -18.88
C VAL A 341 -4.12 26.09 -18.86
N HIS A 342 -4.59 26.63 -19.99
CA HIS A 342 -5.09 28.00 -20.06
C HIS A 342 -6.36 28.24 -19.20
N THR A 343 -7.04 27.16 -18.78
CA THR A 343 -8.19 27.19 -17.88
C THR A 343 -7.82 27.00 -16.41
N LEU A 344 -6.53 26.88 -16.09
CA LEU A 344 -6.06 26.72 -14.72
C LEU A 344 -6.40 27.97 -13.91
N THR A 345 -7.25 27.81 -12.90
CA THR A 345 -7.62 28.87 -11.97
C THR A 345 -7.29 28.46 -10.55
N ILE A 346 -6.54 29.32 -9.84
CA ILE A 346 -6.19 29.12 -8.44
C ILE A 346 -6.79 30.28 -7.66
N THR A 347 -7.72 29.98 -6.75
CA THR A 347 -8.45 30.99 -5.99
C THR A 347 -8.38 30.71 -4.50
N SER A 348 -8.07 31.73 -3.70
CA SER A 348 -8.07 31.67 -2.23
C SER A 348 -8.93 32.80 -1.69
N LYS A 349 -9.90 32.48 -0.82
CA LYS A 349 -10.87 33.47 -0.28
C LYS A 349 -11.55 34.33 -1.37
N GLY A 350 -11.85 33.74 -2.52
CA GLY A 350 -12.48 34.42 -3.66
C GLY A 350 -11.57 35.37 -4.46
N LYS A 351 -10.26 35.41 -4.16
CA LYS A 351 -9.26 36.18 -4.93
C LYS A 351 -8.31 35.23 -5.66
N GLU A 352 -7.77 35.68 -6.78
CA GLU A 352 -6.73 34.94 -7.51
C GLU A 352 -5.48 34.77 -6.62
N ASN A 353 -4.95 33.55 -6.55
CA ASN A 353 -3.74 33.22 -5.80
C ASN A 353 -2.70 32.63 -6.75
N LYS A 354 -1.75 33.46 -7.20
CA LYS A 354 -0.74 33.06 -8.18
C LYS A 354 0.31 32.15 -7.51
N PRO A 355 0.64 30.99 -8.11
CA PRO A 355 1.62 30.08 -7.56
C PRO A 355 3.03 30.70 -7.69
N SER A 356 3.89 30.45 -6.70
CA SER A 356 5.28 30.93 -6.71
C SER A 356 6.14 30.17 -7.72
N TYR A 357 5.77 28.92 -8.01
CA TYR A 357 6.42 28.06 -8.97
C TYR A 357 5.37 27.19 -9.66
N ILE A 358 5.52 27.00 -10.96
CA ILE A 358 4.72 26.09 -11.77
C ILE A 358 5.62 25.37 -12.75
N HIS A 359 5.52 24.05 -12.77
CA HIS A 359 6.13 23.19 -13.77
C HIS A 359 5.07 22.27 -14.34
N TYR A 360 4.97 22.27 -15.67
CA TYR A 360 3.99 21.48 -16.37
C TYR A 360 4.65 20.72 -17.52
N GLN A 361 4.45 19.40 -17.53
CA GLN A 361 4.81 18.52 -18.63
C GLN A 361 3.51 17.98 -19.26
N PRO A 362 3.27 18.23 -20.56
CA PRO A 362 2.07 17.73 -21.23
C PRO A 362 2.13 16.22 -21.45
N ALA A 363 0.97 15.58 -21.41
CA ALA A 363 0.84 14.18 -21.78
C ALA A 363 1.17 13.95 -23.27
N GLN A 364 1.55 12.71 -23.57
CA GLN A 364 1.57 12.18 -24.93
C GLN A 364 0.67 10.95 -24.96
N ASP A 365 -0.24 10.91 -25.93
CA ASP A 365 -1.21 9.83 -26.09
C ASP A 365 -0.53 8.46 -26.03
N ARG A 366 -0.94 7.63 -25.06
CA ARG A 366 -0.45 6.25 -24.81
C ARG A 366 1.01 6.13 -24.38
N LEU A 367 1.72 7.23 -24.15
CA LEU A 367 3.14 7.22 -23.78
C LEU A 367 3.39 7.79 -22.37
N GLN A 368 2.87 8.98 -22.07
CA GLN A 368 3.13 9.64 -20.78
C GLN A 368 1.92 10.42 -20.27
N SER A 369 1.77 10.49 -18.94
CA SER A 369 0.78 11.32 -18.27
C SER A 369 1.17 12.81 -18.28
N HIS A 370 0.18 13.68 -18.06
CA HIS A 370 0.42 15.06 -17.67
C HIS A 370 1.06 15.08 -16.29
N LEU A 371 2.08 15.92 -16.11
CA LEU A 371 2.68 16.22 -14.81
C LEU A 371 2.47 17.70 -14.52
N LEU A 372 1.82 18.02 -13.42
CA LEU A 372 1.64 19.38 -12.95
C LEU A 372 2.21 19.50 -11.54
N GLU A 373 3.20 20.36 -11.37
CA GLU A 373 3.82 20.67 -10.09
C GLU A 373 3.67 22.17 -9.81
N MET A 374 3.14 22.52 -8.65
CA MET A 374 2.88 23.91 -8.27
C MET A 374 3.20 24.18 -6.81
N LEU A 375 3.87 25.29 -6.53
CA LEU A 375 4.07 25.79 -5.17
C LEU A 375 3.04 26.89 -4.87
N ILE A 376 2.08 26.59 -4.01
CA ILE A 376 0.94 27.46 -3.72
C ILE A 376 1.01 27.92 -2.26
N GLN A 377 0.93 29.22 -2.04
CA GLN A 377 0.85 29.77 -0.68
C GLN A 377 -0.59 29.64 -0.16
N LEU A 378 -0.79 28.96 0.97
CA LEU A 378 -2.12 28.84 1.58
C LEU A 378 -2.32 29.90 2.67
N PRO A 379 -3.23 30.89 2.50
CA PRO A 379 -3.51 31.89 3.54
C PRO A 379 -4.07 31.25 4.83
N PRO A 380 -3.92 31.89 6.00
CA PRO A 380 -4.45 31.37 7.26
C PRO A 380 -5.97 31.33 7.25
N ASN A 381 -6.53 30.32 7.90
CA ASN A 381 -7.97 30.04 7.99
C ASN A 381 -8.67 30.26 6.63
N SER A 382 -8.26 29.49 5.63
CA SER A 382 -8.69 29.68 4.25
C SER A 382 -8.83 28.37 3.48
N VAL A 383 -9.59 28.46 2.40
CA VAL A 383 -9.72 27.40 1.39
C VAL A 383 -9.18 27.94 0.08
N THR A 384 -8.28 27.16 -0.52
CA THR A 384 -7.71 27.42 -1.85
C THR A 384 -8.23 26.38 -2.82
N LYS A 385 -8.97 26.82 -3.85
CA LYS A 385 -9.45 25.96 -4.94
C LYS A 385 -8.50 26.06 -6.12
N VAL A 386 -7.95 24.90 -6.51
CA VAL A 386 -7.22 24.71 -7.77
C VAL A 386 -8.15 23.98 -8.72
N SER A 387 -8.47 24.59 -9.86
CA SER A 387 -9.31 23.96 -10.89
C SER A 387 -8.68 24.04 -12.27
N ILE A 388 -8.83 22.97 -13.04
CA ILE A 388 -8.38 22.87 -14.43
C ILE A 388 -9.41 22.07 -15.23
N GLN A 389 -9.78 22.57 -16.42
CA GLN A 389 -10.69 21.86 -17.31
C GLN A 389 -9.94 20.80 -18.11
N PHE A 390 -10.66 19.73 -18.46
CA PHE A 390 -10.14 18.66 -19.29
C PHE A 390 -11.20 18.13 -20.25
N GLU A 391 -10.72 17.51 -21.33
CA GLU A 391 -11.53 16.75 -22.27
C GLU A 391 -11.19 15.26 -22.18
N ARG A 392 -12.20 14.40 -22.30
CA ARG A 392 -12.04 12.94 -22.29
C ARG A 392 -11.64 12.47 -23.69
N ALA A 393 -10.53 11.76 -23.79
CA ALA A 393 -10.09 11.18 -25.05
C ALA A 393 -10.96 9.97 -25.44
N LEU A 394 -11.13 9.76 -26.75
CA LEU A 394 -11.72 8.55 -27.29
C LEU A 394 -10.67 7.43 -27.26
N LEU A 395 -10.97 6.38 -26.50
CA LEU A 395 -10.14 5.19 -26.41
C LEU A 395 -10.52 4.16 -27.48
N LYS A 396 -9.57 3.31 -27.84
CA LYS A 396 -9.85 2.12 -28.66
C LYS A 396 -10.62 1.10 -27.82
N TRP A 397 -11.44 0.27 -28.46
CA TRP A 397 -12.21 -0.77 -27.75
C TRP A 397 -11.31 -1.73 -26.94
N THR A 398 -10.09 -1.99 -27.41
CA THR A 398 -9.08 -2.83 -26.73
C THR A 398 -8.44 -2.17 -25.50
N GLU A 399 -8.65 -0.86 -25.30
CA GLU A 399 -8.08 -0.10 -24.18
C GLU A 399 -9.03 -0.05 -22.97
N TYR A 400 -10.28 -0.49 -23.14
CA TYR A 400 -11.24 -0.63 -22.03
C TYR A 400 -10.96 -1.88 -21.21
N THR A 401 -11.26 -1.77 -19.91
CA THR A 401 -11.33 -2.93 -19.03
C THR A 401 -12.52 -3.83 -19.38
N PRO A 402 -12.52 -5.11 -18.97
CA PRO A 402 -13.64 -6.03 -19.20
C PRO A 402 -15.00 -5.49 -18.73
N ASP A 403 -15.01 -4.61 -17.72
CA ASP A 403 -16.14 -3.75 -17.39
C ASP A 403 -15.84 -2.30 -17.80
N PRO A 404 -16.33 -1.84 -18.97
CA PRO A 404 -16.18 -0.47 -19.45
C PRO A 404 -16.98 0.55 -18.66
N ASN A 405 -18.09 0.13 -18.04
CA ASN A 405 -19.03 1.01 -17.34
C ASN A 405 -18.53 1.43 -15.96
N HIS A 406 -17.63 0.65 -15.37
CA HIS A 406 -16.94 1.01 -14.12
C HIS A 406 -16.18 2.34 -14.20
N GLY A 407 -15.59 2.65 -15.36
CA GLY A 407 -14.79 3.84 -15.57
C GLY A 407 -13.30 3.66 -15.27
N PHE A 408 -12.58 4.78 -15.29
CA PHE A 408 -11.11 4.83 -15.22
C PHE A 408 -10.67 5.56 -13.96
N TYR A 409 -9.74 4.95 -13.22
CA TYR A 409 -9.16 5.57 -12.05
C TYR A 409 -8.12 6.62 -12.43
N VAL A 410 -8.15 7.76 -11.77
CA VAL A 410 -7.14 8.82 -11.82
C VAL A 410 -6.40 8.81 -10.49
N SER A 411 -5.07 8.79 -10.55
CA SER A 411 -4.19 8.80 -9.38
C SER A 411 -4.42 10.01 -8.49
N PRO A 412 -4.30 9.88 -7.17
CA PRO A 412 -4.45 11.01 -6.24
C PRO A 412 -3.32 12.03 -6.45
N SER A 413 -3.60 13.28 -6.09
CA SER A 413 -2.59 14.34 -6.08
C SER A 413 -1.80 14.27 -4.77
N VAL A 414 -0.50 14.57 -4.85
CA VAL A 414 0.42 14.57 -3.70
C VAL A 414 0.61 15.99 -3.21
N LEU A 415 0.40 16.19 -1.92
CA LEU A 415 0.63 17.47 -1.25
C LEU A 415 1.81 17.31 -0.31
N SER A 416 2.81 18.17 -0.42
CA SER A 416 3.95 18.20 0.51
C SER A 416 4.07 19.59 1.10
N ALA A 417 4.16 19.70 2.44
CA ALA A 417 4.18 20.97 3.13
C ALA A 417 4.98 20.90 4.43
N LEU A 418 5.62 22.03 4.79
CA LEU A 418 6.12 22.26 6.14
C LEU A 418 5.02 22.98 6.93
N VAL A 419 4.27 22.22 7.72
CA VAL A 419 3.13 22.73 8.47
C VAL A 419 3.63 23.38 9.76
N PRO A 420 3.26 24.64 10.05
CA PRO A 420 3.64 25.28 11.30
C PRO A 420 3.07 24.56 12.52
N SER A 421 3.92 24.35 13.52
CA SER A 421 3.55 23.80 14.82
C SER A 421 3.10 24.92 15.77
N MET A 422 2.10 24.64 16.61
CA MET A 422 1.73 25.51 17.74
C MET A 422 2.64 25.31 18.95
N VAL A 423 3.24 24.12 19.09
CA VAL A 423 4.11 23.76 20.21
C VAL A 423 5.52 23.55 19.68
N ALA A 424 6.51 24.18 20.33
CA ALA A 424 7.90 24.02 19.93
C ALA A 424 8.34 22.56 20.14
N ALA A 425 8.67 21.86 19.05
CA ALA A 425 9.20 20.51 19.10
C ALA A 425 10.73 20.52 19.20
N LYS A 426 11.30 19.52 19.87
CA LYS A 426 12.75 19.32 19.89
C LYS A 426 13.18 18.58 18.63
N SER A 427 14.44 18.78 18.21
CA SER A 427 15.03 17.96 17.15
C SER A 427 15.02 16.50 17.57
N VAL A 428 14.61 15.62 16.65
CA VAL A 428 14.50 14.18 16.91
C VAL A 428 15.88 13.54 16.86
N ASP A 429 16.29 12.87 17.94
CA ASP A 429 17.43 11.96 17.93
C ASP A 429 17.00 10.61 17.33
N TRP A 430 17.54 10.26 16.16
CA TRP A 430 17.10 9.13 15.34
C TRP A 430 17.44 7.75 15.92
N GLU A 431 18.37 7.68 16.88
CA GLU A 431 18.79 6.42 17.50
C GLU A 431 17.98 6.11 18.75
N GLU A 432 17.67 7.11 19.56
CA GLU A 432 16.95 6.94 20.83
C GLU A 432 15.42 7.11 20.74
N SER A 433 14.92 7.77 19.70
CA SER A 433 13.48 7.99 19.53
C SER A 433 12.73 6.77 18.95
N PRO A 434 11.43 6.63 19.28
CA PRO A 434 10.55 5.67 18.61
C PRO A 434 10.53 5.85 17.09
N LEU A 435 10.30 4.77 16.34
CA LEU A 435 10.40 4.83 14.88
C LEU A 435 9.29 5.68 14.27
N PHE A 436 8.13 5.82 14.90
CA PHE A 436 7.09 6.72 14.41
C PHE A 436 7.49 8.20 14.43
N ASN A 437 8.39 8.63 15.33
CA ASN A 437 8.88 10.01 15.34
C ASN A 437 9.70 10.32 14.09
N SER A 438 10.41 9.32 13.59
CA SER A 438 11.19 9.38 12.35
C SER A 438 10.33 9.66 11.10
N LEU A 439 8.99 9.48 11.18
CA LEU A 439 8.06 9.77 10.09
C LEU A 439 7.74 11.26 9.95
N PHE A 440 7.94 12.04 11.02
CA PHE A 440 7.67 13.47 11.03
C PHE A 440 8.93 14.24 11.39
N PRO A 441 9.92 14.30 10.48
CA PRO A 441 11.15 15.02 10.76
C PRO A 441 10.84 16.49 11.06
N VAL A 442 11.23 16.91 12.26
CA VAL A 442 11.23 18.30 12.70
C VAL A 442 12.64 18.83 12.43
N SER A 443 12.80 19.62 11.38
CA SER A 443 14.08 20.30 11.09
C SER A 443 14.21 21.59 11.90
N ASP A 444 13.09 22.32 12.03
CA ASP A 444 12.98 23.52 12.86
C ASP A 444 11.96 23.28 13.97
N SER A 445 12.21 23.80 15.17
CA SER A 445 11.31 23.64 16.32
C SER A 445 9.87 24.13 16.09
N SER A 446 9.63 24.88 15.01
CA SER A 446 8.38 25.55 14.70
C SER A 446 7.59 24.95 13.54
N SER A 447 8.09 23.93 12.84
CA SER A 447 7.36 23.29 11.73
C SER A 447 7.67 21.80 11.60
N TYR A 448 6.73 21.05 11.03
CA TYR A 448 6.90 19.62 10.74
C TYR A 448 6.51 19.32 9.31
N PHE A 449 7.22 18.40 8.69
CA PHE A 449 6.93 17.97 7.32
C PHE A 449 5.70 17.05 7.29
N VAL A 450 4.79 17.32 6.34
CA VAL A 450 3.63 16.48 6.06
C VAL A 450 3.55 16.21 4.57
N ARG A 451 3.31 14.95 4.21
CA ARG A 451 2.85 14.56 2.88
C ARG A 451 1.46 13.96 2.97
N LEU A 452 0.53 14.45 2.16
CA LEU A 452 -0.83 13.94 2.03
C LEU A 452 -1.09 13.47 0.60
N TYR A 453 -1.96 12.48 0.45
CA TYR A 453 -2.51 12.08 -0.83
C TYR A 453 -4.01 12.40 -0.82
N THR A 454 -4.50 13.05 -1.88
CA THR A 454 -5.93 13.33 -2.03
C THR A 454 -6.70 12.04 -2.36
N GLU A 455 -8.00 12.16 -2.57
CA GLU A 455 -8.82 11.07 -3.07
C GLU A 455 -8.40 10.68 -4.50
N PRO A 456 -8.31 9.38 -4.82
CA PRO A 456 -8.29 8.92 -6.20
C PRO A 456 -9.67 9.16 -6.82
N LEU A 457 -9.70 9.50 -8.11
CA LEU A 457 -10.95 9.82 -8.80
C LEU A 457 -11.35 8.68 -9.72
N LEU A 458 -12.65 8.50 -9.89
CA LEU A 458 -13.22 7.59 -10.89
C LEU A 458 -13.89 8.42 -11.98
N VAL A 459 -13.39 8.32 -13.20
CA VAL A 459 -13.87 9.09 -14.34
C VAL A 459 -14.47 8.15 -15.37
N SER A 460 -15.73 8.38 -15.73
CA SER A 460 -16.33 7.72 -16.89
C SER A 460 -15.75 8.28 -18.18
N LEU A 461 -15.31 7.39 -19.07
CA LEU A 461 -14.93 7.72 -20.43
C LEU A 461 -16.05 7.34 -21.39
N PRO A 462 -16.18 7.99 -22.55
CA PRO A 462 -17.20 7.64 -23.54
C PRO A 462 -17.05 6.18 -23.96
N THR A 463 -17.97 5.31 -23.58
CA THR A 463 -17.90 3.88 -23.90
C THR A 463 -18.26 3.64 -25.37
N PRO A 464 -17.48 2.88 -26.14
CA PRO A 464 -17.84 2.54 -27.51
C PRO A 464 -19.00 1.55 -27.52
N ASP A 465 -19.71 1.48 -28.63
CA ASP A 465 -20.75 0.46 -28.84
C ASP A 465 -20.09 -0.92 -29.04
N PHE A 466 -20.16 -1.77 -28.00
CA PHE A 466 -19.63 -3.13 -28.02
C PHE A 466 -20.51 -4.11 -28.81
N SER A 467 -21.71 -3.70 -29.24
CA SER A 467 -22.61 -4.57 -30.01
C SER A 467 -22.08 -4.88 -31.41
N MET A 468 -21.40 -3.91 -32.06
CA MET A 468 -20.85 -4.12 -33.39
C MET A 468 -19.77 -5.22 -33.43
N PRO A 469 -18.70 -5.17 -32.59
CA PRO A 469 -17.73 -6.25 -32.52
C PRO A 469 -18.36 -7.60 -32.16
N TYR A 470 -19.32 -7.61 -31.23
CA TYR A 470 -20.05 -8.82 -30.84
C TYR A 470 -20.78 -9.44 -32.04
N ASN A 471 -21.54 -8.64 -32.79
CA ASN A 471 -22.27 -9.11 -33.96
C ASN A 471 -21.33 -9.68 -35.04
N VAL A 472 -20.17 -9.05 -35.26
CA VAL A 472 -19.15 -9.52 -36.21
C VAL A 472 -18.52 -10.84 -35.74
N ILE A 473 -18.21 -10.97 -34.46
CA ILE A 473 -17.69 -12.22 -33.87
C ILE A 473 -18.72 -13.33 -33.99
N CYS A 474 -19.99 -13.06 -33.67
CA CYS A 474 -21.05 -14.05 -33.82
C CYS A 474 -21.20 -14.51 -35.27
N LEU A 475 -21.19 -13.58 -36.24
CA LEU A 475 -21.30 -13.91 -37.66
C LEU A 475 -20.09 -14.69 -38.19
N THR A 476 -18.88 -14.31 -37.81
CA THR A 476 -17.66 -15.02 -38.23
C THR A 476 -17.58 -16.41 -37.60
N CYS A 477 -17.90 -16.56 -36.31
CA CYS A 477 -17.98 -17.85 -35.64
C CYS A 477 -19.04 -18.77 -36.25
N THR A 478 -20.22 -18.25 -36.63
CA THR A 478 -21.25 -19.07 -37.29
C THR A 478 -20.82 -19.52 -38.68
N VAL A 479 -20.20 -18.65 -39.48
CA VAL A 479 -19.64 -19.02 -40.79
C VAL A 479 -18.57 -20.10 -40.63
N VAL A 480 -17.62 -19.92 -39.70
CA VAL A 480 -16.56 -20.91 -39.42
C VAL A 480 -17.16 -22.23 -38.95
N ALA A 481 -18.16 -22.20 -38.06
CA ALA A 481 -18.82 -23.41 -37.57
C ALA A 481 -19.56 -24.16 -38.68
N VAL A 482 -20.22 -23.45 -39.60
CA VAL A 482 -20.91 -24.06 -40.75
C VAL A 482 -19.90 -24.64 -41.76
N CYS A 483 -18.83 -23.91 -42.08
CA CYS A 483 -17.76 -24.40 -42.94
C CYS A 483 -17.05 -25.62 -42.34
N TYR A 484 -16.70 -25.57 -41.06
CA TYR A 484 -16.08 -26.69 -40.37
C TYR A 484 -17.04 -27.88 -40.27
N GLY A 485 -18.29 -27.66 -39.90
CA GLY A 485 -19.30 -28.72 -39.78
C GLY A 485 -19.60 -29.41 -41.11
N SER A 486 -19.70 -28.63 -42.20
CA SER A 486 -19.87 -29.20 -43.55
C SER A 486 -18.64 -29.99 -44.01
N PHE A 487 -17.43 -29.46 -43.80
CA PHE A 487 -16.19 -30.14 -44.15
C PHE A 487 -15.98 -31.42 -43.33
N TYR A 488 -16.22 -31.37 -42.02
CA TYR A 488 -16.16 -32.52 -41.13
C TYR A 488 -17.17 -33.60 -41.54
N ASN A 489 -18.42 -33.22 -41.85
CA ASN A 489 -19.43 -34.15 -42.36
C ASN A 489 -19.00 -34.79 -43.69
N LEU A 490 -18.41 -34.05 -44.62
CA LEU A 490 -17.91 -34.60 -45.89
C LEU A 490 -16.79 -35.62 -45.68
N LEU A 491 -15.88 -35.37 -44.74
CA LEU A 491 -14.74 -36.26 -44.48
C LEU A 491 -15.10 -37.50 -43.66
N THR A 492 -16.08 -37.39 -42.76
CA THR A 492 -16.39 -38.47 -41.81
C THR A 492 -17.63 -39.28 -42.16
N ARG A 493 -18.53 -38.73 -43.00
CA ARG A 493 -19.75 -39.44 -43.39
C ARG A 493 -19.42 -40.51 -44.42
N THR A 494 -19.55 -41.76 -44.02
CA THR A 494 -19.51 -42.91 -44.93
C THR A 494 -20.81 -42.96 -45.72
N PHE A 495 -20.75 -42.70 -47.03
CA PHE A 495 -21.89 -42.89 -47.93
C PHE A 495 -22.07 -44.40 -48.18
N HIS A 496 -23.11 -44.99 -47.59
CA HIS A 496 -23.57 -46.31 -48.04
C HIS A 496 -24.39 -46.13 -49.31
N ILE A 497 -23.83 -46.61 -50.43
CA ILE A 497 -24.57 -46.79 -51.66
C ILE A 497 -25.56 -47.93 -51.41
N GLU A 498 -26.84 -47.61 -51.37
CA GLU A 498 -27.89 -48.61 -51.32
C GLU A 498 -27.92 -49.33 -52.67
N GLU A 499 -27.44 -50.58 -52.71
CA GLU A 499 -27.50 -51.39 -53.94
C GLU A 499 -28.97 -51.51 -54.37
N PRO A 500 -29.30 -51.23 -55.65
CA PRO A 500 -30.67 -51.38 -56.12
C PRO A 500 -31.07 -52.83 -55.91
N SER A 501 -32.10 -53.07 -55.08
CA SER A 501 -32.58 -54.41 -54.74
C SER A 501 -32.71 -55.25 -56.02
N THR A 502 -31.77 -56.18 -56.21
CA THR A 502 -31.89 -57.20 -57.26
C THR A 502 -33.11 -58.01 -56.89
N GLY A 503 -34.23 -57.74 -57.55
CA GLY A 503 -35.54 -58.30 -57.24
C GLY A 503 -35.42 -59.79 -56.93
N GLY A 504 -35.71 -60.12 -55.66
CA GLY A 504 -35.51 -61.46 -55.11
C GLY A 504 -36.29 -62.54 -55.87
N LEU A 505 -36.06 -63.80 -55.47
CA LEU A 505 -36.69 -65.01 -56.02
C LEU A 505 -38.18 -64.87 -56.38
N ALA A 506 -38.93 -64.01 -55.68
CA ALA A 506 -40.31 -63.64 -55.99
C ALA A 506 -40.52 -63.09 -57.43
N LYS A 507 -39.61 -62.26 -57.95
CA LYS A 507 -39.71 -61.70 -59.32
C LYS A 507 -39.43 -62.77 -60.38
N ARG A 508 -38.52 -63.71 -60.10
CA ARG A 508 -38.25 -64.89 -60.95
C ARG A 508 -39.42 -65.87 -60.94
N LEU A 509 -40.02 -66.15 -59.78
CA LEU A 509 -41.21 -67.00 -59.66
C LEU A 509 -42.43 -66.39 -60.37
N ALA A 510 -42.63 -65.08 -60.21
CA ALA A 510 -43.71 -64.34 -60.88
C ALA A 510 -43.58 -64.37 -62.42
N ASN A 511 -42.35 -64.30 -62.95
CA ASN A 511 -42.10 -64.39 -64.39
C ASN A 511 -42.26 -65.83 -64.93
N LEU A 512 -42.05 -66.85 -64.11
CA LEU A 512 -42.27 -68.25 -64.47
C LEU A 512 -43.77 -68.60 -64.54
N ILE A 513 -44.56 -68.09 -63.58
CA ILE A 513 -46.03 -68.22 -63.58
C ILE A 513 -46.66 -67.42 -64.73
N ARG A 514 -46.14 -66.23 -65.06
CA ARG A 514 -46.60 -65.43 -66.20
C ARG A 514 -46.32 -66.11 -67.55
N ARG A 515 -45.15 -66.74 -67.71
CA ARG A 515 -44.84 -67.55 -68.90
C ARG A 515 -45.80 -68.74 -69.06
N ALA A 516 -46.16 -69.42 -67.97
CA ALA A 516 -47.14 -70.50 -68.02
C ALA A 516 -48.56 -70.03 -68.39
N ARG A 517 -48.87 -68.73 -68.20
CA ARG A 517 -50.14 -68.10 -68.56
C ARG A 517 -50.10 -67.32 -69.88
N GLY A 518 -49.02 -67.41 -70.65
CA GLY A 518 -48.89 -66.72 -71.95
C GLY A 518 -48.80 -65.20 -71.87
N VAL A 519 -48.41 -64.64 -70.71
CA VAL A 519 -48.28 -63.19 -70.48
C VAL A 519 -46.78 -62.81 -70.43
N PRO A 520 -46.37 -61.66 -71.01
CA PRO A 520 -44.97 -61.22 -70.95
C PRO A 520 -44.44 -61.02 -69.51
N PRO A 521 -43.14 -61.26 -69.28
CA PRO A 521 -42.52 -61.14 -67.96
C PRO A 521 -42.38 -59.68 -67.49
N LEU A 522 -42.39 -59.50 -66.16
CA LEU A 522 -42.14 -58.25 -65.41
C LEU A 522 -40.68 -57.81 -65.45
#